data_AF-A0A2E6UNA6-F1
#
_entry.id   AF-A0A2E6UNA6-F1
#
_cell.length_a   1.000
_cell.length_b   1.000
_cell.length_c   1.000
_cell.angle_alpha   90.00
_cell.angle_beta   90.00
_cell.angle_gamma   90.00
#
_symmetry.space_group_name_H-M   'P 1'
#
loop_
_entity.id
_entity.type
_entity.pdbx_description
1 polymer ?
#
loop_
_entity_poly.entity_id
_entity_poly.type
_entity_poly.pdbx_seq_one_letter_code
_entity_poly.pdbx_strand_id
1 'polypeptide(L)'
;MTVRFPGLDPEASGLPPITDIARSLADDSPTVVLDATTGERWPHWAELDANAGDEDPILYLRPARNFPDGHRIVVGLRGLLDATGEPIAPTDAFRAYRDRLDTGNPDLEARRPAMEEVFADLDAAGIDRGDLQVAWDFTVASTQSLTGPMLALRDAAFAELGDAAPAFTITGVELLSGDQLIRRVTGTYTVPGFLTDDGGVGTHLRRDDAGEPERGIDLTARFVCGIPKTASGTVPEAPLLYGHGLLGEAEQATSSGPRAVAAEFGRVVCGTDLIGMAEEDTINAVAVIQDLSNFHTMADRLLQGHLNTLFLGRLMVHPDGLASDDAFRDADGPLLRTGEDHGLAYYGISQGGIMGGVSTAVSTDWDLAVLGVPAINYSTLLHRSIDFDPFFAGLKVSYPSTYDQGIFILLIQLLWDRSEGNGFANHLGDDPLPGANPKRVLLHLAVGDHQVANVATEVMARTVGAAVQWPAVAEGRHDDVDPYWGLERWTDDEHEGSALVVWDSGIPLPPTANLPPRDGDDPHDDPRTEPASVFQRGTFLDTGVVVRTCDGPCTAEQR
;
A
#
# COMPACT_ATOMS: atom_id res chain seq x y z
N MET A 1 14.00 5.92 -5.99
CA MET A 1 14.92 6.71 -6.84
C MET A 1 15.94 5.77 -7.47
N THR A 2 16.54 6.10 -8.60
CA THR A 2 17.43 5.18 -9.32
C THR A 2 18.58 5.89 -10.04
N VAL A 3 19.72 5.20 -10.14
CA VAL A 3 20.89 5.60 -10.96
C VAL A 3 21.63 4.34 -11.39
N ARG A 4 22.40 4.40 -12.48
CA ARG A 4 23.22 3.29 -12.97
C ARG A 4 24.70 3.63 -12.89
N PHE A 5 25.48 2.77 -12.25
CA PHE A 5 26.93 2.84 -12.15
C PHE A 5 27.53 1.49 -12.55
N PRO A 6 27.97 1.33 -13.81
CA PRO A 6 28.61 0.09 -14.25
C PRO A 6 29.79 -0.28 -13.35
N GLY A 7 29.83 -1.53 -12.91
CA GLY A 7 30.90 -2.06 -12.06
C GLY A 7 30.85 -1.63 -10.58
N LEU A 8 29.80 -0.94 -10.13
CA LEU A 8 29.63 -0.54 -8.72
C LEU A 8 29.74 -1.72 -7.77
N ASP A 9 30.55 -1.55 -6.73
CA ASP A 9 30.66 -2.48 -5.60
C ASP A 9 29.96 -1.88 -4.37
N PRO A 10 28.80 -2.42 -3.94
CA PRO A 10 28.06 -1.91 -2.80
C PRO A 10 28.83 -1.97 -1.47
N GLU A 11 29.60 -3.05 -1.25
CA GLU A 11 30.32 -3.28 0.00
C GLU A 11 31.54 -2.36 0.06
N ALA A 12 32.34 -2.31 -1.00
CA ALA A 12 33.51 -1.44 -1.07
C ALA A 12 33.13 0.05 -0.97
N SER A 13 31.97 0.43 -1.53
CA SER A 13 31.44 1.80 -1.42
C SER A 13 30.83 2.11 -0.05
N GLY A 14 30.57 1.09 0.79
CA GLY A 14 29.92 1.26 2.09
C GLY A 14 28.47 1.75 1.98
N LEU A 15 27.74 1.30 0.96
CA LEU A 15 26.33 1.67 0.75
C LEU A 15 25.47 1.23 1.95
N PRO A 16 24.46 2.03 2.37
CA PRO A 16 23.57 1.64 3.46
C PRO A 16 22.73 0.43 3.04
N PRO A 17 22.91 -0.75 3.68
CA PRO A 17 22.16 -1.94 3.33
C PRO A 17 20.73 -1.87 3.87
N ILE A 18 19.85 -2.74 3.35
CA ILE A 18 18.47 -2.88 3.86
C ILE A 18 18.43 -3.20 5.36
N THR A 19 19.45 -3.91 5.87
CA THR A 19 19.58 -4.33 7.27
C THR A 19 20.13 -3.25 8.21
N ASP A 20 20.53 -2.09 7.69
CA ASP A 20 21.02 -0.97 8.51
C ASP A 20 20.60 0.37 7.88
N ILE A 21 19.31 0.69 8.00
CA ILE A 21 18.74 1.95 7.49
C ILE A 21 19.41 3.17 8.14
N ALA A 22 19.81 3.07 9.42
CA ALA A 22 20.45 4.16 10.15
C ALA A 22 21.77 4.58 9.50
N ARG A 23 22.49 3.66 8.84
CA ARG A 23 23.73 3.95 8.09
C ARG A 23 23.55 5.09 7.08
N SER A 24 22.37 5.20 6.47
CA SER A 24 22.06 6.24 5.47
C SER A 24 22.05 7.66 6.03
N LEU A 25 21.87 7.80 7.34
CA LEU A 25 21.80 9.08 8.03
C LEU A 25 23.17 9.56 8.52
N ALA A 26 24.19 8.69 8.57
CA ALA A 26 25.51 9.02 9.08
C ALA A 26 26.24 10.04 8.19
N ASP A 27 27.07 10.89 8.81
CA ASP A 27 27.75 12.00 8.16
C ASP A 27 28.62 11.60 6.97
N ASP A 28 29.15 10.37 6.97
CA ASP A 28 30.02 9.77 5.96
C ASP A 28 29.26 8.81 5.01
N SER A 29 27.93 8.82 5.00
CA SER A 29 27.16 8.00 4.06
C SER A 29 27.54 8.35 2.60
N PRO A 30 27.77 7.34 1.74
CA PRO A 30 28.04 7.56 0.31
C PRO A 30 26.79 7.97 -0.46
N THR A 31 25.60 7.69 0.07
CA THR A 31 24.30 8.07 -0.51
C THR A 31 23.60 9.03 0.44
N VAL A 32 23.21 10.18 -0.08
CA VAL A 32 22.52 11.23 0.67
C VAL A 32 21.19 11.49 -0.02
N VAL A 33 20.12 11.42 0.77
CA VAL A 33 18.78 11.88 0.38
C VAL A 33 18.40 12.96 1.39
N LEU A 34 18.12 14.16 0.90
CA LEU A 34 17.87 15.35 1.70
C LEU A 34 16.50 15.89 1.33
N ASP A 35 15.64 16.12 2.31
CA ASP A 35 14.48 16.98 2.11
C ASP A 35 14.95 18.43 2.16
N ALA A 36 15.10 19.06 1.00
CA ALA A 36 15.57 20.45 0.91
C ALA A 36 14.55 21.46 1.46
N THR A 37 13.31 21.04 1.68
CA THR A 37 12.27 21.85 2.31
C THR A 37 12.54 22.06 3.80
N THR A 38 13.04 21.02 4.47
CA THR A 38 13.28 20.99 5.92
C THR A 38 14.76 21.04 6.29
N GLY A 39 15.64 20.65 5.37
CA GLY A 39 17.07 20.44 5.61
C GLY A 39 17.39 19.08 6.27
N GLU A 40 16.41 18.19 6.43
CA GLU A 40 16.60 16.90 7.09
C GLU A 40 17.06 15.80 6.12
N ARG A 41 17.99 14.96 6.57
CA ARG A 41 18.35 13.75 5.84
C ARG A 41 17.20 12.74 5.92
N TRP A 42 16.86 12.16 4.78
CA TRP A 42 15.79 11.18 4.67
C TRP A 42 16.35 9.75 4.75
N PRO A 43 15.81 8.91 5.63
CA PRO A 43 16.29 7.54 5.79
C PRO A 43 15.95 6.70 4.56
N HIS A 44 16.92 5.89 4.13
CA HIS A 44 16.79 5.02 2.98
C HIS A 44 17.75 3.83 3.10
N TRP A 45 17.57 2.84 2.22
CA TRP A 45 18.62 1.88 1.91
C TRP A 45 18.98 1.94 0.43
N ALA A 46 20.14 1.40 0.10
CA ALA A 46 20.67 1.30 -1.23
C ALA A 46 20.80 -0.17 -1.62
N GLU A 47 20.34 -0.53 -2.81
CA GLU A 47 20.42 -1.91 -3.31
C GLU A 47 20.65 -1.95 -4.81
N LEU A 48 21.43 -2.94 -5.26
CA LEU A 48 21.54 -3.26 -6.68
C LEU A 48 20.42 -4.21 -7.08
N ASP A 49 19.94 -4.07 -8.32
CA ASP A 49 18.95 -4.97 -8.89
C ASP A 49 19.49 -6.39 -9.07
N ALA A 50 19.13 -7.30 -8.16
CA ALA A 50 19.49 -8.71 -8.22
C ALA A 50 18.83 -9.46 -9.39
N ASN A 51 17.88 -8.83 -10.11
CA ASN A 51 17.23 -9.40 -11.28
C ASN A 51 17.99 -9.12 -12.59
N ALA A 52 19.05 -8.31 -12.56
CA ALA A 52 19.76 -7.85 -13.77
C ALA A 52 20.45 -8.98 -14.57
N GLY A 53 20.74 -10.12 -13.93
CA GLY A 53 21.46 -11.23 -14.58
C GLY A 53 22.85 -10.79 -15.06
N ASP A 54 23.07 -10.84 -16.37
CA ASP A 54 24.33 -10.41 -17.01
C ASP A 54 24.34 -8.91 -17.41
N GLU A 55 23.22 -8.19 -17.24
CA GLU A 55 23.16 -6.73 -17.46
C GLU A 55 23.78 -5.97 -16.27
N ASP A 56 24.20 -4.72 -16.50
CA ASP A 56 24.60 -3.86 -15.38
C ASP A 56 23.37 -3.54 -14.51
N PRO A 57 23.42 -3.83 -13.20
CA PRO A 57 22.27 -3.61 -12.33
C PRO A 57 21.99 -2.12 -12.12
N ILE A 58 20.71 -1.83 -11.95
CA ILE A 58 20.25 -0.54 -11.46
C ILE A 58 20.59 -0.43 -9.97
N LEU A 59 21.11 0.72 -9.53
CA LEU A 59 21.14 1.09 -8.11
C LEU A 59 19.82 1.76 -7.74
N TYR A 60 19.09 1.17 -6.81
CA TYR A 60 17.91 1.78 -6.19
C TYR A 60 18.31 2.45 -4.87
N LEU A 61 17.82 3.68 -4.67
CA LEU A 61 17.73 4.29 -3.34
C LEU A 61 16.26 4.27 -2.93
N ARG A 62 15.96 3.52 -1.87
CA ARG A 62 14.62 3.17 -1.41
C ARG A 62 14.31 3.91 -0.12
N PRO A 63 13.36 4.86 -0.09
CA PRO A 63 12.98 5.54 1.13
C PRO A 63 12.47 4.55 2.18
N ALA A 64 12.91 4.70 3.43
CA ALA A 64 12.43 3.87 4.53
C ALA A 64 11.05 4.29 5.05
N ARG A 65 10.57 5.47 4.65
CA ARG A 65 9.21 6.00 4.85
C ARG A 65 8.89 6.97 3.71
N ASN A 66 7.61 7.20 3.43
CA ASN A 66 7.22 8.06 2.32
C ASN A 66 7.63 9.51 2.56
N PHE A 67 8.10 10.16 1.51
CA PHE A 67 8.36 11.59 1.55
C PHE A 67 7.07 12.37 1.82
N PRO A 68 7.15 13.55 2.45
CA PRO A 68 6.00 14.42 2.58
C PRO A 68 5.58 14.97 1.22
N ASP A 69 4.28 15.10 1.01
CA ASP A 69 3.69 15.56 -0.24
C ASP A 69 4.17 16.97 -0.61
N GLY A 70 4.52 17.18 -1.88
CA GLY A 70 4.95 18.48 -2.39
C GLY A 70 6.35 18.94 -1.95
N HIS A 71 7.08 18.18 -1.14
CA HIS A 71 8.44 18.52 -0.73
C HIS A 71 9.45 18.37 -1.88
N ARG A 72 10.52 19.16 -1.86
CA ARG A 72 11.66 19.04 -2.79
C ARG A 72 12.74 18.16 -2.17
N ILE A 73 13.09 17.09 -2.86
CA ILE A 73 14.10 16.12 -2.43
C ILE A 73 15.36 16.28 -3.29
N VAL A 74 16.50 16.38 -2.62
CA VAL A 74 17.83 16.45 -3.23
C VAL A 74 18.57 15.15 -2.93
N VAL A 75 19.18 14.57 -3.95
CA VAL A 75 19.95 13.33 -3.86
C VAL A 75 21.39 13.61 -4.26
N GLY A 76 22.35 13.13 -3.47
CA GLY A 76 23.78 13.23 -3.75
C GLY A 76 24.49 11.91 -3.49
N LEU A 77 25.34 11.47 -4.41
CA LEU A 77 26.17 10.29 -4.23
C LEU A 77 27.66 10.64 -4.35
N ARG A 78 28.46 10.05 -3.47
CA ARG A 78 29.91 10.26 -3.33
C ARG A 78 30.59 8.98 -2.85
N GLY A 79 31.92 8.90 -3.00
CA GLY A 79 32.71 7.78 -2.50
C GLY A 79 32.39 6.41 -3.12
N LEU A 80 31.69 6.35 -4.25
CA LEU A 80 31.35 5.10 -4.94
C LEU A 80 32.61 4.50 -5.60
N LEU A 81 32.82 3.22 -5.35
CA LEU A 81 33.94 2.43 -5.85
C LEU A 81 33.44 1.33 -6.79
N ASP A 82 34.28 0.97 -7.76
CA ASP A 82 34.06 -0.22 -8.58
C ASP A 82 34.57 -1.50 -7.90
N ALA A 83 34.31 -2.66 -8.52
CA ALA A 83 34.77 -3.96 -8.04
C ALA A 83 36.31 -4.14 -7.97
N THR A 84 37.09 -3.19 -8.51
CA THR A 84 38.56 -3.16 -8.36
C THR A 84 39.02 -2.26 -7.20
N GLY A 85 38.09 -1.56 -6.55
CA GLY A 85 38.34 -0.59 -5.50
C GLY A 85 38.69 0.81 -6.01
N GLU A 86 38.55 1.06 -7.31
CA GLU A 86 38.84 2.37 -7.89
C GLU A 86 37.60 3.29 -7.83
N PRO A 87 37.77 4.60 -7.59
CA PRO A 87 36.66 5.53 -7.59
C PRO A 87 35.96 5.62 -8.94
N ILE A 88 34.64 5.53 -8.94
CA ILE A 88 33.84 5.69 -10.16
C ILE A 88 33.86 7.16 -10.59
N ALA A 89 34.26 7.46 -11.82
CA ALA A 89 34.32 8.85 -12.27
C ALA A 89 32.90 9.44 -12.47
N PRO A 90 32.67 10.72 -12.11
CA PRO A 90 31.46 11.43 -12.54
C PRO A 90 31.42 11.51 -14.07
N THR A 91 30.21 11.61 -14.63
CA THR A 91 30.05 11.92 -16.06
C THR A 91 30.64 13.30 -16.39
N ASP A 92 31.08 13.51 -17.63
CA ASP A 92 31.62 14.80 -18.06
C ASP A 92 30.65 15.96 -17.86
N ALA A 93 29.36 15.71 -18.07
CA ALA A 93 28.31 16.70 -17.84
C ALA A 93 28.18 17.05 -16.36
N PHE A 94 28.13 16.06 -15.47
CA PHE A 94 28.06 16.31 -14.03
C PHE A 94 29.33 17.01 -13.51
N ARG A 95 30.51 16.56 -13.98
CA ARG A 95 31.79 17.21 -13.67
C ARG A 95 31.81 18.68 -14.10
N ALA A 96 31.24 19.03 -15.25
CA ALA A 96 31.18 20.42 -15.69
C ALA A 96 30.29 21.29 -14.79
N TYR A 97 29.20 20.73 -14.26
CA TYR A 97 28.44 21.39 -13.19
C TYR A 97 29.29 21.50 -11.93
N ARG A 98 29.78 20.38 -11.39
CA ARG A 98 30.55 20.31 -10.15
C ARG A 98 31.79 21.21 -10.14
N ASP A 99 32.54 21.28 -11.23
CA ASP A 99 33.83 22.00 -11.28
C ASP A 99 33.69 23.41 -11.89
N ARG A 100 32.45 23.89 -12.13
CA ARG A 100 32.14 25.20 -12.73
C ARG A 100 32.83 25.42 -14.08
N LEU A 101 32.87 24.37 -14.90
CA LEU A 101 33.44 24.44 -16.24
C LEU A 101 32.38 24.96 -17.21
N ASP A 102 32.72 25.99 -17.99
CA ASP A 102 31.91 26.43 -19.13
C ASP A 102 31.87 25.32 -20.17
N THR A 103 30.66 24.85 -20.49
CA THR A 103 30.47 23.77 -21.46
C THR A 103 30.34 24.28 -22.89
N GLY A 104 30.05 25.58 -23.08
CA GLY A 104 29.63 26.16 -24.35
C GLY A 104 28.33 25.57 -24.92
N ASN A 105 27.64 24.69 -24.19
CA ASN A 105 26.39 24.05 -24.60
C ASN A 105 25.20 24.79 -23.96
N PRO A 106 24.35 25.47 -24.75
CA PRO A 106 23.22 26.24 -24.21
C PRO A 106 22.28 25.46 -23.30
N ASP A 107 22.05 24.17 -23.56
CA ASP A 107 21.14 23.34 -22.76
C ASP A 107 21.74 23.02 -21.38
N LEU A 108 23.05 22.76 -21.33
CA LEU A 108 23.75 22.55 -20.06
C LEU A 108 23.85 23.85 -19.26
N GLU A 109 24.18 24.97 -19.92
CA GLU A 109 24.24 26.27 -19.25
C GLU A 109 22.87 26.73 -18.72
N ALA A 110 21.77 26.38 -19.41
CA ALA A 110 20.42 26.65 -18.94
C ALA A 110 20.05 25.88 -17.65
N ARG A 111 20.57 24.66 -17.46
CA ARG A 111 20.35 23.86 -16.24
C ARG A 111 21.27 24.25 -15.08
N ARG A 112 22.36 24.97 -15.33
CA ARG A 112 23.36 25.31 -14.31
C ARG A 112 22.76 25.98 -13.05
N PRO A 113 21.85 26.97 -13.13
CA PRO A 113 21.28 27.57 -11.92
C PRO A 113 20.59 26.56 -11.00
N ALA A 114 19.83 25.61 -11.55
CA ALA A 114 19.19 24.55 -10.77
C ALA A 114 20.22 23.62 -10.12
N MET A 115 21.32 23.30 -10.82
CA MET A 115 22.40 22.52 -10.19
C MET A 115 23.16 23.29 -9.11
N GLU A 116 23.32 24.60 -9.24
CA GLU A 116 23.91 25.42 -8.16
C GLU A 116 23.03 25.41 -6.90
N GLU A 117 21.69 25.38 -7.06
CA GLU A 117 20.76 25.20 -5.95
C GLU A 117 20.95 23.83 -5.27
N VAL A 118 21.00 22.75 -6.06
CA VAL A 118 21.29 21.39 -5.55
C VAL A 118 22.61 21.34 -4.78
N PHE A 119 23.68 21.97 -5.30
CA PHE A 119 24.95 22.01 -4.58
C PHE A 119 24.88 22.85 -3.30
N ALA A 120 24.10 23.94 -3.28
CA ALA A 120 23.91 24.75 -2.08
C ALA A 120 23.15 24.00 -0.99
N ASP A 121 22.11 23.25 -1.35
CA ASP A 121 21.35 22.42 -0.41
C ASP A 121 22.23 21.33 0.21
N LEU A 122 23.04 20.66 -0.62
CA LEU A 122 23.98 19.64 -0.17
C LEU A 122 25.11 20.21 0.69
N ASP A 123 25.66 21.38 0.34
CA ASP A 123 26.68 22.10 1.13
C ASP A 123 26.13 22.49 2.51
N ALA A 124 24.89 22.98 2.57
CA ALA A 124 24.20 23.30 3.82
C ALA A 124 24.01 22.05 4.72
N ALA A 125 23.89 20.86 4.11
CA ALA A 125 23.85 19.57 4.79
C ALA A 125 25.23 18.94 5.06
N GLY A 126 26.31 19.69 4.84
CA GLY A 126 27.69 19.28 5.11
C GLY A 126 28.30 18.35 4.05
N ILE A 127 27.78 18.37 2.82
CA ILE A 127 28.28 17.56 1.71
C ILE A 127 29.06 18.45 0.74
N ASP A 128 30.38 18.30 0.74
CA ASP A 128 31.26 19.08 -0.12
C ASP A 128 31.00 18.78 -1.60
N ARG A 129 30.80 19.85 -2.37
CA ARG A 129 30.58 19.78 -3.83
C ARG A 129 31.64 18.95 -4.56
N GLY A 130 32.90 19.03 -4.13
CA GLY A 130 34.03 18.33 -4.76
C GLY A 130 33.96 16.81 -4.65
N ASP A 131 33.26 16.29 -3.64
CA ASP A 131 33.17 14.86 -3.36
C ASP A 131 32.12 14.15 -4.22
N LEU A 132 31.19 14.91 -4.81
CA LEU A 132 30.04 14.35 -5.52
C LEU A 132 30.47 13.70 -6.84
N GLN A 133 29.92 12.51 -7.08
CA GLN A 133 29.97 11.79 -8.36
C GLN A 133 28.70 11.99 -9.18
N VAL A 134 27.55 12.19 -8.52
CA VAL A 134 26.30 12.60 -9.14
C VAL A 134 25.41 13.27 -8.09
N ALA A 135 24.55 14.19 -8.52
CA ALA A 135 23.50 14.77 -7.71
C ALA A 135 22.35 15.24 -8.60
N TRP A 136 21.13 15.18 -8.07
CA TRP A 136 19.92 15.66 -8.73
C TRP A 136 18.84 15.97 -7.69
N ASP A 137 17.76 16.58 -8.12
CA ASP A 137 16.59 16.85 -7.30
C ASP A 137 15.30 16.51 -8.03
N PHE A 138 14.23 16.36 -7.26
CA PHE A 138 12.86 16.23 -7.75
C PHE A 138 11.87 16.77 -6.71
N THR A 139 10.65 17.07 -7.15
CA THR A 139 9.54 17.44 -6.25
C THR A 139 8.61 16.26 -6.14
N VAL A 140 8.25 15.90 -4.90
CA VAL A 140 7.24 14.89 -4.60
C VAL A 140 5.88 15.41 -5.07
N ALA A 141 5.04 14.53 -5.62
CA ALA A 141 3.68 14.92 -6.00
C ALA A 141 2.95 15.57 -4.80
N SER A 142 2.16 16.62 -5.06
CA SER A 142 1.35 17.24 -4.02
C SER A 142 0.17 16.34 -3.65
N THR A 143 -0.40 16.56 -2.46
CA THR A 143 -1.61 15.87 -2.01
C THR A 143 -2.74 16.00 -3.04
N GLN A 144 -2.92 17.18 -3.64
CA GLN A 144 -3.90 17.38 -4.72
C GLN A 144 -3.61 16.50 -5.95
N SER A 145 -2.35 16.33 -6.34
CA SER A 145 -1.99 15.50 -7.49
C SER A 145 -2.20 14.02 -7.22
N LEU A 146 -1.91 13.57 -5.98
CA LEU A 146 -2.06 12.18 -5.55
C LEU A 146 -3.52 11.81 -5.35
N THR A 147 -4.22 12.54 -4.47
CA THR A 147 -5.53 12.13 -3.94
C THR A 147 -6.70 12.89 -4.55
N GLY A 148 -6.46 14.05 -5.17
CA GLY A 148 -7.48 14.93 -5.73
C GLY A 148 -8.51 14.24 -6.63
N PRO A 149 -8.12 13.37 -7.59
CA PRO A 149 -9.09 12.62 -8.40
C PRO A 149 -10.01 11.75 -7.54
N MET A 150 -9.47 10.99 -6.60
CA MET A 150 -10.27 10.12 -5.73
C MET A 150 -11.24 10.93 -4.86
N LEU A 151 -10.78 12.06 -4.32
CA LEU A 151 -11.62 12.98 -3.54
C LEU A 151 -12.73 13.60 -4.41
N ALA A 152 -12.43 13.99 -5.66
CA ALA A 152 -13.42 14.49 -6.60
C ALA A 152 -14.51 13.46 -6.91
N LEU A 153 -14.14 12.19 -7.14
CA LEU A 153 -15.09 11.08 -7.32
C LEU A 153 -15.98 10.92 -6.09
N ARG A 154 -15.36 10.79 -4.91
CA ARG A 154 -16.07 10.62 -3.63
C ARG A 154 -17.05 11.77 -3.40
N ASP A 155 -16.58 13.00 -3.45
CA ASP A 155 -17.35 14.17 -3.07
C ASP A 155 -18.51 14.41 -4.03
N ALA A 156 -18.28 14.27 -5.34
CA ALA A 156 -19.35 14.38 -6.34
C ALA A 156 -20.40 13.28 -6.18
N ALA A 157 -19.97 12.03 -5.98
CA ALA A 157 -20.88 10.89 -5.84
C ALA A 157 -21.72 10.97 -4.55
N PHE A 158 -21.11 11.32 -3.41
CA PHE A 158 -21.85 11.49 -2.16
C PHE A 158 -22.74 12.75 -2.15
N ALA A 159 -22.36 13.81 -2.86
CA ALA A 159 -23.24 14.96 -3.08
C ALA A 159 -24.48 14.61 -3.92
N GLU A 160 -24.32 13.75 -4.94
CA GLU A 160 -25.44 13.21 -5.74
C GLU A 160 -26.34 12.30 -4.90
N LEU A 161 -25.74 11.45 -4.05
CA LEU A 161 -26.46 10.52 -3.19
C LEU A 161 -27.27 11.25 -2.09
N GLY A 162 -26.70 12.31 -1.51
CA GLY A 162 -27.30 13.03 -0.39
C GLY A 162 -27.53 12.13 0.83
N ASP A 163 -28.72 12.22 1.42
CA ASP A 163 -29.13 11.43 2.59
C ASP A 163 -29.75 10.07 2.22
N ALA A 164 -29.67 9.64 0.96
CA ALA A 164 -30.25 8.36 0.53
C ALA A 164 -29.29 7.18 0.72
N ALA A 165 -29.84 5.97 0.82
CA ALA A 165 -29.07 4.75 0.58
C ALA A 165 -28.83 4.56 -0.93
N PRO A 166 -27.69 3.97 -1.33
CA PRO A 166 -27.52 3.47 -2.69
C PRO A 166 -28.64 2.51 -3.08
N ALA A 167 -29.19 2.64 -4.28
CA ALA A 167 -30.20 1.70 -4.77
C ALA A 167 -29.59 0.31 -4.91
N PHE A 168 -30.25 -0.72 -4.39
CA PHE A 168 -29.72 -2.08 -4.38
C PHE A 168 -30.77 -3.14 -4.74
N THR A 169 -30.30 -4.34 -5.05
CA THR A 169 -31.14 -5.51 -5.32
C THR A 169 -30.47 -6.76 -4.76
N ILE A 170 -31.22 -7.54 -3.97
CA ILE A 170 -30.78 -8.87 -3.56
C ILE A 170 -30.99 -9.84 -4.72
N THR A 171 -29.92 -10.53 -5.12
CA THR A 171 -29.94 -11.50 -6.23
C THR A 171 -29.83 -12.95 -5.73
N GLY A 172 -29.36 -13.17 -4.50
CA GLY A 172 -29.28 -14.50 -3.91
C GLY A 172 -29.22 -14.48 -2.40
N VAL A 173 -29.86 -15.47 -1.77
CA VAL A 173 -29.74 -15.77 -0.34
C VAL A 173 -29.49 -17.26 -0.20
N GLU A 174 -28.30 -17.61 0.29
CA GLU A 174 -27.91 -18.97 0.64
C GLU A 174 -28.02 -19.14 2.16
N LEU A 175 -28.84 -20.09 2.60
CA LEU A 175 -28.90 -20.48 4.01
C LEU A 175 -27.79 -21.47 4.31
N LEU A 176 -26.97 -21.14 5.30
CA LEU A 176 -25.80 -21.94 5.67
C LEU A 176 -26.12 -22.77 6.91
N SER A 177 -25.78 -24.06 6.87
CA SER A 177 -25.92 -24.99 8.00
C SER A 177 -24.65 -25.14 8.83
N GLY A 178 -23.63 -24.32 8.53
CA GLY A 178 -22.35 -24.28 9.25
C GLY A 178 -22.45 -23.69 10.65
N ASP A 179 -21.34 -23.71 11.37
CA ASP A 179 -21.23 -23.21 12.75
C ASP A 179 -20.99 -21.69 12.84
N GLN A 180 -20.39 -21.08 11.82
CA GLN A 180 -19.97 -19.67 11.85
C GLN A 180 -20.96 -18.68 11.21
N LEU A 181 -21.52 -19.00 10.05
CA LEU A 181 -22.44 -18.12 9.30
C LEU A 181 -23.82 -18.74 9.18
N ILE A 182 -24.87 -17.91 9.22
CA ILE A 182 -26.26 -18.35 9.00
C ILE A 182 -26.76 -18.05 7.60
N ARG A 183 -26.23 -17.00 6.95
CA ARG A 183 -26.62 -16.61 5.59
C ARG A 183 -25.41 -16.11 4.84
N ARG A 184 -25.38 -16.42 3.54
CA ARG A 184 -24.60 -15.69 2.55
C ARG A 184 -25.58 -14.99 1.62
N VAL A 185 -25.46 -13.67 1.51
CA VAL A 185 -26.35 -12.82 0.71
C VAL A 185 -25.54 -12.21 -0.41
N THR A 186 -26.03 -12.33 -1.64
CA THR A 186 -25.44 -11.72 -2.83
C THR A 186 -26.42 -10.71 -3.41
N GLY A 187 -25.92 -9.59 -3.88
CA GLY A 187 -26.73 -8.56 -4.50
C GLY A 187 -25.93 -7.61 -5.37
N THR A 188 -26.60 -6.60 -5.87
CA THR A 188 -26.02 -5.50 -6.64
C THR A 188 -26.47 -4.16 -6.10
N TYR A 189 -25.71 -3.11 -6.40
CA TYR A 189 -26.00 -1.74 -6.00
C TYR A 189 -25.52 -0.74 -7.06
N THR A 190 -26.21 0.38 -7.16
CA THR A 190 -25.88 1.45 -8.12
C THR A 190 -24.90 2.44 -7.52
N VAL A 191 -23.86 2.76 -8.29
CA VAL A 191 -22.82 3.72 -7.92
C VAL A 191 -22.67 4.74 -9.07
N PRO A 192 -22.55 6.05 -8.78
CA PRO A 192 -22.09 7.03 -9.75
C PRO A 192 -20.80 6.58 -10.44
N GLY A 193 -20.83 6.44 -11.77
CA GLY A 193 -19.72 5.94 -12.56
C GLY A 193 -18.98 7.06 -13.29
N PHE A 194 -17.67 7.09 -13.15
CA PHE A 194 -16.75 8.09 -13.73
C PHE A 194 -15.87 7.51 -14.83
N LEU A 195 -16.17 6.30 -15.30
CA LEU A 195 -15.43 5.64 -16.37
C LEU A 195 -16.00 5.96 -17.75
N THR A 196 -15.19 5.74 -18.79
CA THR A 196 -15.64 5.77 -20.18
C THR A 196 -16.60 4.62 -20.49
N ASP A 197 -17.33 4.75 -21.60
CA ASP A 197 -18.20 3.70 -22.14
C ASP A 197 -19.19 3.15 -21.10
N ASP A 198 -19.21 1.83 -20.88
CA ASP A 198 -20.05 1.14 -19.91
C ASP A 198 -19.34 0.89 -18.56
N GLY A 199 -18.10 1.38 -18.41
CA GLY A 199 -17.27 1.09 -17.25
C GLY A 199 -16.86 -0.37 -17.16
N GLY A 200 -16.74 -1.09 -18.27
CA GLY A 200 -16.18 -2.45 -18.34
C GLY A 200 -14.65 -2.50 -18.29
N VAL A 201 -14.10 -3.71 -18.30
CA VAL A 201 -12.65 -3.98 -18.25
C VAL A 201 -11.90 -3.21 -19.36
N GLY A 202 -10.80 -2.54 -19.00
CA GLY A 202 -9.99 -1.73 -19.92
C GLY A 202 -10.51 -0.31 -20.17
N THR A 203 -11.64 0.09 -19.57
CA THR A 203 -12.06 1.50 -19.54
C THR A 203 -11.16 2.32 -18.62
N HIS A 204 -11.21 3.64 -18.77
CA HIS A 204 -10.40 4.59 -18.01
C HIS A 204 -11.28 5.75 -17.52
N LEU A 205 -10.70 6.67 -16.76
CA LEU A 205 -11.46 7.77 -16.17
C LEU A 205 -11.94 8.72 -17.27
N ARG A 206 -13.24 9.00 -17.29
CA ARG A 206 -13.81 10.08 -18.08
C ARG A 206 -13.36 11.40 -17.48
N ARG A 207 -12.86 12.30 -18.32
CA ARG A 207 -12.38 13.62 -17.91
C ARG A 207 -13.07 14.71 -18.70
N ASP A 208 -13.35 15.83 -18.02
CA ASP A 208 -13.87 17.03 -18.67
C ASP A 208 -12.75 17.82 -19.40
N ASP A 209 -13.11 18.97 -19.99
CA ASP A 209 -12.17 19.85 -20.69
C ASP A 209 -11.04 20.40 -19.79
N ALA A 210 -11.22 20.39 -18.46
CA ALA A 210 -10.21 20.79 -17.47
C ALA A 210 -9.32 19.62 -17.02
N GLY A 211 -9.64 18.38 -17.42
CA GLY A 211 -8.95 17.16 -17.01
C GLY A 211 -9.45 16.55 -15.70
N GLU A 212 -10.52 17.10 -15.12
CA GLU A 212 -11.13 16.64 -13.88
C GLU A 212 -12.06 15.45 -14.14
N PRO A 213 -12.24 14.53 -13.17
CA PRO A 213 -13.12 13.39 -13.34
C PRO A 213 -14.57 13.80 -13.60
N GLU A 214 -15.18 13.25 -14.65
CA GLU A 214 -16.54 13.57 -15.06
C GLU A 214 -17.47 12.37 -14.87
N ARG A 215 -18.55 12.58 -14.10
CA ARG A 215 -19.63 11.62 -13.92
C ARG A 215 -20.30 11.31 -15.26
N GLY A 216 -20.40 10.02 -15.61
CA GLY A 216 -20.77 9.62 -16.97
C GLY A 216 -21.82 8.51 -17.11
N ILE A 217 -21.94 7.62 -16.12
CA ILE A 217 -22.80 6.43 -16.18
C ILE A 217 -23.34 6.06 -14.79
N ASP A 218 -24.42 5.27 -14.74
CA ASP A 218 -24.83 4.56 -13.53
C ASP A 218 -24.16 3.18 -13.55
N LEU A 219 -23.13 2.99 -12.72
CA LEU A 219 -22.42 1.72 -12.62
C LEU A 219 -23.23 0.77 -11.72
N THR A 220 -23.33 -0.50 -12.09
CA THR A 220 -23.85 -1.56 -11.21
C THR A 220 -22.69 -2.34 -10.63
N ALA A 221 -22.44 -2.18 -9.33
CA ALA A 221 -21.48 -2.99 -8.58
C ALA A 221 -22.19 -4.18 -7.92
N ARG A 222 -21.44 -5.23 -7.60
CA ARG A 222 -21.96 -6.40 -6.88
C ARG A 222 -21.42 -6.45 -5.46
N PHE A 223 -22.15 -7.10 -4.57
CA PHE A 223 -21.67 -7.37 -3.21
C PHE A 223 -21.96 -8.81 -2.79
N VAL A 224 -21.15 -9.32 -1.88
CA VAL A 224 -21.38 -10.56 -1.16
C VAL A 224 -21.21 -10.29 0.33
N CYS A 225 -22.21 -10.69 1.13
CA CYS A 225 -22.21 -10.55 2.58
C CYS A 225 -22.32 -11.90 3.28
N GLY A 226 -21.55 -12.10 4.34
CA GLY A 226 -21.71 -13.19 5.31
C GLY A 226 -22.32 -12.68 6.61
N ILE A 227 -23.47 -13.25 7.00
CA ILE A 227 -24.13 -12.92 8.27
C ILE A 227 -23.74 -13.97 9.32
N PRO A 228 -23.11 -13.57 10.44
CA PRO A 228 -22.64 -14.50 11.45
C PRO A 228 -23.81 -15.09 12.25
N LYS A 229 -23.60 -16.26 12.83
CA LYS A 229 -24.61 -16.97 13.62
C LYS A 229 -25.01 -16.24 14.91
N THR A 230 -24.16 -15.34 15.40
CA THR A 230 -24.43 -14.51 16.57
C THR A 230 -25.45 -13.41 16.29
N ALA A 231 -25.63 -13.01 15.03
CA ALA A 231 -26.58 -11.98 14.65
C ALA A 231 -28.04 -12.40 14.90
N SER A 232 -28.79 -11.51 15.53
CA SER A 232 -30.24 -11.65 15.74
C SER A 232 -30.93 -10.30 15.69
N GLY A 233 -32.25 -10.30 15.46
CA GLY A 233 -33.04 -9.07 15.47
C GLY A 233 -33.01 -8.30 16.79
N THR A 234 -32.66 -8.98 17.89
CA THR A 234 -32.47 -8.35 19.21
C THR A 234 -31.04 -7.87 19.47
N VAL A 235 -30.07 -8.35 18.69
CA VAL A 235 -28.64 -8.03 18.79
C VAL A 235 -28.07 -7.92 17.36
N PRO A 236 -28.33 -6.78 16.66
CA PRO A 236 -27.75 -6.55 15.34
C PRO A 236 -26.25 -6.33 15.44
N GLU A 237 -25.53 -6.95 14.51
CA GLU A 237 -24.07 -6.99 14.49
C GLU A 237 -23.49 -5.81 13.71
N ALA A 238 -22.29 -5.38 14.08
CA ALA A 238 -21.60 -4.27 13.42
C ALA A 238 -21.21 -4.66 11.97
N PRO A 239 -21.25 -3.73 11.01
CA PRO A 239 -20.79 -4.00 9.66
C PRO A 239 -19.25 -4.05 9.62
N LEU A 240 -18.72 -4.88 8.72
CA LEU A 240 -17.30 -4.94 8.37
C LEU A 240 -17.15 -5.02 6.85
N LEU A 241 -16.45 -4.07 6.25
CA LEU A 241 -16.04 -4.17 4.84
C LEU A 241 -14.82 -5.08 4.72
N TYR A 242 -14.83 -5.96 3.72
CA TYR A 242 -13.71 -6.83 3.39
C TYR A 242 -13.12 -6.55 2.01
N GLY A 243 -11.81 -6.31 1.95
CA GLY A 243 -11.03 -6.21 0.71
C GLY A 243 -10.44 -7.55 0.28
N HIS A 244 -10.66 -7.95 -0.97
CA HIS A 244 -10.16 -9.21 -1.52
C HIS A 244 -8.67 -9.15 -1.92
N GLY A 245 -8.07 -10.34 -2.07
CA GLY A 245 -6.70 -10.55 -2.52
C GLY A 245 -6.46 -10.21 -4.00
N LEU A 246 -5.22 -10.39 -4.48
CA LEU A 246 -4.81 -10.01 -5.84
C LEU A 246 -5.68 -10.69 -6.90
N LEU A 247 -6.28 -9.90 -7.80
CA LEU A 247 -7.20 -10.39 -8.84
C LEU A 247 -8.31 -11.30 -8.29
N GLY A 248 -8.76 -10.99 -7.08
CA GLY A 248 -9.81 -11.70 -6.38
C GLY A 248 -11.21 -11.16 -6.65
N GLU A 249 -12.13 -11.57 -5.79
CA GLU A 249 -13.56 -11.35 -5.95
C GLU A 249 -14.23 -11.04 -4.60
N ALA A 250 -15.40 -10.39 -4.65
CA ALA A 250 -16.27 -10.09 -3.50
C ALA A 250 -16.56 -11.33 -2.61
N GLU A 251 -16.59 -12.54 -3.17
CA GLU A 251 -16.81 -13.80 -2.47
C GLU A 251 -15.86 -14.04 -1.32
N GLN A 252 -14.64 -13.51 -1.42
CA GLN A 252 -13.62 -13.67 -0.39
C GLN A 252 -14.03 -13.04 0.95
N ALA A 253 -15.02 -12.14 0.97
CA ALA A 253 -15.66 -11.64 2.20
C ALA A 253 -16.26 -12.75 3.08
N THR A 254 -16.52 -13.91 2.49
CA THR A 254 -17.01 -15.10 3.20
C THR A 254 -15.96 -16.20 3.35
N SER A 255 -14.70 -15.95 3.01
CA SER A 255 -13.58 -16.89 3.18
C SER A 255 -13.17 -17.07 4.65
N SER A 256 -12.27 -18.01 4.95
CA SER A 256 -11.96 -18.45 6.32
C SER A 256 -11.50 -17.33 7.26
N GLY A 257 -10.64 -16.41 6.80
CA GLY A 257 -10.13 -15.27 7.59
C GLY A 257 -11.24 -14.31 8.05
N PRO A 258 -11.94 -13.61 7.14
CA PRO A 258 -13.05 -12.73 7.51
C PRO A 258 -14.19 -13.47 8.23
N ARG A 259 -14.46 -14.73 7.88
CA ARG A 259 -15.46 -15.55 8.55
C ARG A 259 -15.13 -15.81 10.02
N ALA A 260 -13.85 -15.98 10.37
CA ALA A 260 -13.42 -16.13 11.75
C ALA A 260 -13.73 -14.86 12.56
N VAL A 261 -13.36 -13.68 12.03
CA VAL A 261 -13.68 -12.39 12.67
C VAL A 261 -15.19 -12.19 12.78
N ALA A 262 -15.94 -12.49 11.71
CA ALA A 262 -17.41 -12.39 11.70
C ALA A 262 -18.06 -13.17 12.84
N ALA A 263 -17.65 -14.43 13.03
CA ALA A 263 -18.25 -15.35 13.97
C ALA A 263 -17.81 -15.10 15.42
N GLU A 264 -16.55 -14.69 15.63
CA GLU A 264 -15.99 -14.49 16.98
C GLU A 264 -16.33 -13.11 17.55
N PHE A 265 -16.44 -12.09 16.70
CA PHE A 265 -16.65 -10.69 17.12
C PHE A 265 -18.01 -10.10 16.72
N GLY A 266 -18.91 -10.91 16.18
CA GLY A 266 -20.25 -10.44 15.84
C GLY A 266 -20.22 -9.34 14.79
N ARG A 267 -19.78 -9.69 13.57
CA ARG A 267 -19.74 -8.74 12.45
C ARG A 267 -20.38 -9.29 11.18
N VAL A 268 -21.23 -8.50 10.55
CA VAL A 268 -21.73 -8.78 9.20
C VAL A 268 -20.66 -8.31 8.22
N VAL A 269 -20.00 -9.26 7.57
CA VAL A 269 -18.90 -8.96 6.65
C VAL A 269 -19.42 -8.87 5.23
N CYS A 270 -19.15 -7.77 4.53
CA CYS A 270 -19.49 -7.61 3.13
C CYS A 270 -18.26 -7.20 2.31
N GLY A 271 -18.18 -7.70 1.07
CA GLY A 271 -17.17 -7.29 0.09
C GLY A 271 -17.81 -6.93 -1.24
N THR A 272 -17.08 -6.13 -2.02
CA THR A 272 -17.33 -5.81 -3.42
C THR A 272 -16.05 -6.08 -4.20
N ASP A 273 -16.16 -6.22 -5.53
CA ASP A 273 -14.96 -6.28 -6.36
C ASP A 273 -14.27 -4.90 -6.39
N LEU A 274 -12.97 -4.90 -6.12
CA LEU A 274 -12.10 -3.77 -6.37
C LEU A 274 -11.71 -3.79 -7.86
N ILE A 275 -12.65 -3.32 -8.69
CA ILE A 275 -12.43 -3.25 -10.13
C ILE A 275 -11.18 -2.44 -10.47
N GLY A 276 -10.48 -2.84 -11.51
CA GLY A 276 -9.10 -2.44 -11.81
C GLY A 276 -8.10 -3.52 -11.39
N MET A 277 -8.39 -4.28 -10.32
CA MET A 277 -7.60 -5.45 -9.90
C MET A 277 -8.50 -6.57 -9.33
N ALA A 278 -9.70 -6.74 -9.89
CA ALA A 278 -10.57 -7.88 -9.62
C ALA A 278 -10.31 -9.02 -10.62
N GLU A 279 -10.90 -10.20 -10.40
CA GLU A 279 -10.73 -11.37 -11.29
C GLU A 279 -11.05 -11.03 -12.76
N GLU A 280 -12.10 -10.25 -12.99
CA GLU A 280 -12.50 -9.80 -14.34
C GLU A 280 -11.41 -8.99 -15.06
N ASP A 281 -10.55 -8.29 -14.31
CA ASP A 281 -9.50 -7.44 -14.86
C ASP A 281 -8.24 -8.21 -15.27
N THR A 282 -8.18 -9.53 -15.04
CA THR A 282 -7.02 -10.37 -15.39
C THR A 282 -6.61 -10.21 -16.85
N ILE A 283 -7.58 -10.13 -17.76
CA ILE A 283 -7.31 -9.94 -19.20
C ILE A 283 -6.69 -8.56 -19.48
N ASN A 284 -7.17 -7.51 -18.81
CA ASN A 284 -6.58 -6.18 -18.93
C ASN A 284 -5.18 -6.11 -18.33
N ALA A 285 -4.94 -6.78 -17.18
CA ALA A 285 -3.62 -6.88 -16.60
C ALA A 285 -2.61 -7.51 -17.58
N VAL A 286 -2.99 -8.59 -18.28
CA VAL A 286 -2.16 -9.19 -19.34
C VAL A 286 -1.91 -8.22 -20.50
N ALA A 287 -2.94 -7.47 -20.94
CA ALA A 287 -2.78 -6.48 -22.00
C ALA A 287 -1.84 -5.33 -21.59
N VAL A 288 -1.92 -4.87 -20.34
CA VAL A 288 -1.04 -3.84 -19.77
C VAL A 288 0.42 -4.32 -19.72
N ILE A 289 0.68 -5.58 -19.34
CA ILE A 289 2.04 -6.14 -19.38
C ILE A 289 2.60 -6.16 -20.81
N GLN A 290 1.73 -6.39 -21.80
CA GLN A 290 2.13 -6.42 -23.20
C GLN A 290 2.48 -5.02 -23.73
N ASP A 291 1.77 -4.00 -23.25
CA ASP A 291 1.99 -2.59 -23.58
C ASP A 291 1.67 -1.69 -22.39
N LEU A 292 2.72 -1.28 -21.67
CA LEU A 292 2.62 -0.48 -20.45
C LEU A 292 2.07 0.93 -20.68
N SER A 293 1.95 1.40 -21.92
CA SER A 293 1.25 2.67 -22.19
C SER A 293 -0.23 2.60 -21.81
N ASN A 294 -0.81 1.40 -21.73
CA ASN A 294 -2.18 1.15 -21.31
C ASN A 294 -2.37 1.10 -19.79
N PHE A 295 -1.30 1.26 -19.00
CA PHE A 295 -1.36 1.09 -17.55
C PHE A 295 -2.40 1.97 -16.85
N HIS A 296 -2.67 3.15 -17.40
CA HIS A 296 -3.70 4.07 -16.91
C HIS A 296 -5.09 3.42 -16.80
N THR A 297 -5.43 2.42 -17.63
CA THR A 297 -6.72 1.72 -17.56
C THR A 297 -6.88 0.92 -16.27
N MET A 298 -5.79 0.43 -15.69
CA MET A 298 -5.79 -0.24 -14.39
C MET A 298 -5.93 0.80 -13.26
N ALA A 299 -5.05 1.81 -13.26
CA ALA A 299 -5.00 2.80 -12.19
C ALA A 299 -6.29 3.64 -12.08
N ASP A 300 -6.88 4.03 -13.22
CA ASP A 300 -8.13 4.80 -13.26
C ASP A 300 -9.33 3.94 -12.84
N ARG A 301 -9.37 2.66 -13.22
CA ARG A 301 -10.45 1.74 -12.85
C ARG A 301 -10.44 1.44 -11.34
N LEU A 302 -9.26 1.37 -10.73
CA LEU A 302 -9.10 1.26 -9.27
C LEU A 302 -9.76 2.42 -8.52
N LEU A 303 -9.70 3.66 -9.03
CA LEU A 303 -10.41 4.81 -8.41
C LEU A 303 -11.92 4.56 -8.31
N GLN A 304 -12.52 4.02 -9.38
CA GLN A 304 -13.93 3.63 -9.36
C GLN A 304 -14.17 2.45 -8.40
N GLY A 305 -13.25 1.48 -8.32
CA GLY A 305 -13.31 0.38 -7.37
C GLY A 305 -13.34 0.84 -5.90
N HIS A 306 -12.52 1.82 -5.54
CA HIS A 306 -12.57 2.45 -4.21
C HIS A 306 -13.90 3.15 -3.96
N LEU A 307 -14.44 3.88 -4.95
CA LEU A 307 -15.76 4.50 -4.84
C LEU A 307 -16.87 3.46 -4.62
N ASN A 308 -16.80 2.33 -5.32
CA ASN A 308 -17.75 1.22 -5.11
C ASN A 308 -17.68 0.72 -3.66
N THR A 309 -16.48 0.54 -3.11
CA THR A 309 -16.29 0.12 -1.72
C THR A 309 -16.87 1.12 -0.71
N LEU A 310 -16.67 2.43 -0.94
CA LEU A 310 -17.27 3.49 -0.11
C LEU A 310 -18.81 3.42 -0.15
N PHE A 311 -19.39 3.23 -1.34
CA PHE A 311 -20.83 3.10 -1.51
C PHE A 311 -21.39 1.83 -0.86
N LEU A 312 -20.66 0.72 -0.89
CA LEU A 312 -21.05 -0.48 -0.13
C LEU A 312 -21.05 -0.19 1.38
N GLY A 313 -20.05 0.53 1.89
CA GLY A 313 -20.01 0.99 3.28
C GLY A 313 -21.25 1.79 3.65
N ARG A 314 -21.58 2.82 2.84
CA ARG A 314 -22.80 3.62 3.02
C ARG A 314 -24.06 2.76 2.99
N LEU A 315 -24.15 1.81 2.06
CA LEU A 315 -25.28 0.91 1.91
C LEU A 315 -25.46 -0.03 3.13
N MET A 316 -24.36 -0.44 3.77
CA MET A 316 -24.42 -1.26 4.98
C MET A 316 -24.93 -0.49 6.19
N VAL A 317 -24.54 0.78 6.35
CA VAL A 317 -24.82 1.55 7.57
C VAL A 317 -26.12 2.37 7.50
N HIS A 318 -26.67 2.57 6.31
CA HIS A 318 -27.89 3.36 6.13
C HIS A 318 -29.15 2.58 6.57
N PRO A 319 -30.10 3.20 7.31
CA PRO A 319 -31.34 2.54 7.73
C PRO A 319 -32.21 1.99 6.59
N ASP A 320 -32.25 2.70 5.45
CA ASP A 320 -32.92 2.27 4.21
C ASP A 320 -32.01 1.41 3.29
N GLY A 321 -30.85 0.99 3.79
CA GLY A 321 -29.88 0.16 3.08
C GLY A 321 -30.12 -1.34 3.29
N LEU A 322 -29.07 -2.14 3.41
CA LEU A 322 -29.19 -3.61 3.47
C LEU A 322 -30.14 -4.10 4.57
N ALA A 323 -30.11 -3.47 5.75
CA ALA A 323 -30.93 -3.85 6.90
C ALA A 323 -32.45 -3.66 6.69
N SER A 324 -32.88 -2.95 5.64
CA SER A 324 -34.31 -2.82 5.29
C SER A 324 -34.86 -4.03 4.55
N ASP A 325 -34.00 -4.87 3.95
CA ASP A 325 -34.42 -6.05 3.18
C ASP A 325 -34.57 -7.29 4.06
N ASP A 326 -35.53 -8.17 3.75
CA ASP A 326 -35.80 -9.41 4.48
C ASP A 326 -34.57 -10.35 4.54
N ALA A 327 -33.67 -10.28 3.56
CA ALA A 327 -32.41 -11.02 3.57
C ALA A 327 -31.51 -10.71 4.78
N PHE A 328 -31.62 -9.51 5.35
CA PHE A 328 -30.88 -9.04 6.53
C PHE A 328 -31.76 -8.92 7.77
N ARG A 329 -32.91 -9.62 7.81
CA ARG A 329 -33.85 -9.57 8.93
C ARG A 329 -34.23 -10.97 9.40
N ASP A 330 -34.62 -11.04 10.67
CA ASP A 330 -35.36 -12.17 11.23
C ASP A 330 -36.73 -11.70 11.76
N ALA A 331 -37.40 -12.54 12.54
CA ALA A 331 -38.72 -12.24 13.10
C ALA A 331 -38.69 -11.10 14.13
N ASP A 332 -37.53 -10.85 14.75
CA ASP A 332 -37.37 -9.90 15.84
C ASP A 332 -36.82 -8.55 15.34
N GLY A 333 -36.14 -8.50 14.19
CA GLY A 333 -35.58 -7.25 13.67
C GLY A 333 -34.45 -7.41 12.63
N PRO A 334 -33.72 -6.30 12.35
CA PRO A 334 -32.55 -6.34 11.49
C PRO A 334 -31.38 -7.10 12.16
N LEU A 335 -30.60 -7.79 11.34
CA LEU A 335 -29.40 -8.54 11.74
C LEU A 335 -28.12 -7.69 11.66
N LEU A 336 -28.19 -6.57 10.95
CA LEU A 336 -27.10 -5.63 10.70
C LEU A 336 -27.39 -4.29 11.38
N ARG A 337 -26.39 -3.75 12.09
CA ARG A 337 -26.47 -2.46 12.77
C ARG A 337 -26.34 -1.30 11.78
N THR A 338 -27.17 -0.27 11.96
CA THR A 338 -27.24 0.93 11.12
C THR A 338 -27.30 2.20 11.99
N GLY A 339 -27.19 3.38 11.38
CA GLY A 339 -27.25 4.67 12.07
C GLY A 339 -25.92 5.10 12.71
N GLU A 340 -25.91 6.18 13.49
CA GLU A 340 -24.68 6.86 13.96
C GLU A 340 -23.67 5.95 14.68
N ASP A 341 -24.14 4.97 15.46
CA ASP A 341 -23.28 4.03 16.21
C ASP A 341 -23.10 2.68 15.49
N HIS A 342 -23.10 2.69 14.15
CA HIS A 342 -23.06 1.46 13.35
C HIS A 342 -21.78 0.63 13.59
N GLY A 343 -20.63 1.26 13.88
CA GLY A 343 -19.35 0.57 14.13
C GLY A 343 -18.71 -0.04 12.88
N LEU A 344 -18.87 0.63 11.73
CA LEU A 344 -18.31 0.18 10.46
C LEU A 344 -16.80 0.29 10.56
N ALA A 345 -16.13 -0.75 10.09
CA ALA A 345 -14.69 -0.79 9.99
C ALA A 345 -14.29 -1.52 8.71
N TYR A 346 -13.00 -1.50 8.41
CA TYR A 346 -12.42 -2.19 7.26
C TYR A 346 -11.48 -3.30 7.70
N TYR A 347 -11.50 -4.42 6.96
CA TYR A 347 -10.50 -5.47 7.05
C TYR A 347 -10.08 -5.92 5.65
N GLY A 348 -8.80 -5.97 5.37
CA GLY A 348 -8.28 -6.53 4.12
C GLY A 348 -7.01 -7.32 4.36
N ILE A 349 -6.76 -8.32 3.52
CA ILE A 349 -5.54 -9.14 3.55
C ILE A 349 -4.84 -9.01 2.20
N SER A 350 -3.50 -8.94 2.18
CA SER A 350 -2.69 -8.90 0.96
C SER A 350 -3.03 -7.66 0.12
N GLN A 351 -3.43 -7.83 -1.15
CA GLN A 351 -4.02 -6.78 -1.99
C GLN A 351 -5.11 -5.98 -1.26
N GLY A 352 -5.99 -6.63 -0.49
CA GLY A 352 -7.00 -5.96 0.31
C GLY A 352 -6.38 -5.12 1.43
N GLY A 353 -5.24 -5.53 1.98
CA GLY A 353 -4.46 -4.73 2.92
C GLY A 353 -3.77 -3.54 2.25
N ILE A 354 -3.20 -3.74 1.05
CA ILE A 354 -2.51 -2.72 0.26
C ILE A 354 -3.49 -1.63 -0.21
N MET A 355 -4.60 -2.03 -0.82
CA MET A 355 -5.63 -1.14 -1.37
C MET A 355 -6.61 -0.65 -0.30
N GLY A 356 -6.70 -1.37 0.82
CA GLY A 356 -7.49 -0.98 1.98
C GLY A 356 -7.03 0.34 2.60
N GLY A 357 -5.73 0.65 2.48
CA GLY A 357 -5.17 1.94 2.88
C GLY A 357 -5.85 3.11 2.16
N VAL A 358 -6.05 3.00 0.84
CA VAL A 358 -6.71 4.06 0.05
C VAL A 358 -8.16 4.25 0.48
N SER A 359 -8.93 3.15 0.45
CA SER A 359 -10.36 3.17 0.80
C SER A 359 -10.57 3.76 2.20
N THR A 360 -9.71 3.39 3.14
CA THR A 360 -9.76 3.89 4.51
C THR A 360 -9.39 5.36 4.60
N ALA A 361 -8.31 5.81 3.95
CA ALA A 361 -7.86 7.20 3.99
C ALA A 361 -8.92 8.19 3.48
N VAL A 362 -9.73 7.78 2.48
CA VAL A 362 -10.75 8.65 1.89
C VAL A 362 -12.14 8.47 2.52
N SER A 363 -12.34 7.49 3.39
CA SER A 363 -13.67 7.18 3.93
C SER A 363 -14.18 8.23 4.90
N THR A 364 -15.49 8.49 4.81
CA THR A 364 -16.26 9.29 5.77
C THR A 364 -17.11 8.44 6.72
N ASP A 365 -17.22 7.13 6.46
CA ASP A 365 -18.12 6.22 7.17
C ASP A 365 -17.36 5.23 8.08
N TRP A 366 -16.03 5.15 8.05
CA TRP A 366 -15.24 4.36 9.01
C TRP A 366 -13.86 4.93 9.29
N ASP A 367 -13.36 4.69 10.50
CA ASP A 367 -12.09 5.25 10.99
C ASP A 367 -11.06 4.19 11.36
N LEU A 368 -11.51 2.94 11.55
CA LEU A 368 -10.67 1.82 11.95
C LEU A 368 -10.48 0.86 10.79
N ALA A 369 -9.24 0.45 10.54
CA ALA A 369 -8.92 -0.59 9.57
C ALA A 369 -7.88 -1.58 10.09
N VAL A 370 -8.13 -2.86 9.88
CA VAL A 370 -7.08 -3.87 9.96
C VAL A 370 -6.56 -4.14 8.56
N LEU A 371 -5.25 -3.98 8.37
CA LEU A 371 -4.57 -4.28 7.13
C LEU A 371 -3.64 -5.47 7.40
N GLY A 372 -4.07 -6.65 6.97
CA GLY A 372 -3.36 -7.91 7.14
C GLY A 372 -2.36 -8.14 6.01
N VAL A 373 -1.12 -8.47 6.38
CA VAL A 373 0.04 -8.58 5.47
C VAL A 373 0.01 -7.50 4.37
N PRO A 374 -0.08 -6.20 4.75
CA PRO A 374 -0.20 -5.13 3.79
C PRO A 374 1.18 -4.67 3.33
N ALA A 375 1.19 -3.82 2.31
CA ALA A 375 2.36 -3.08 1.90
C ALA A 375 1.91 -1.77 1.27
N ILE A 376 2.88 -0.91 1.02
CA ILE A 376 2.76 0.16 0.04
C ILE A 376 3.86 -0.01 -1.00
N ASN A 377 3.97 0.90 -1.95
CA ASN A 377 5.10 1.04 -2.87
C ASN A 377 5.38 -0.19 -3.74
N TYR A 378 4.46 -0.52 -4.64
CA TYR A 378 4.63 -1.63 -5.58
C TYR A 378 6.00 -1.69 -6.25
N SER A 379 6.57 -0.55 -6.62
CA SER A 379 7.92 -0.46 -7.16
C SER A 379 9.04 -1.14 -6.33
N THR A 380 8.84 -1.36 -5.04
CA THR A 380 9.72 -2.12 -4.14
C THR A 380 9.21 -3.55 -3.92
N LEU A 381 7.90 -3.70 -3.75
CA LEU A 381 7.24 -4.99 -3.47
C LEU A 381 7.30 -5.96 -4.65
N LEU A 382 7.05 -5.54 -5.90
CA LEU A 382 6.80 -6.46 -7.01
C LEU A 382 7.92 -7.48 -7.18
N HIS A 383 9.18 -7.02 -7.25
CA HIS A 383 10.36 -7.90 -7.40
C HIS A 383 10.63 -8.83 -6.21
N ARG A 384 9.91 -8.65 -5.10
CA ARG A 384 10.03 -9.42 -3.86
C ARG A 384 8.82 -10.30 -3.61
N SER A 385 7.98 -10.51 -4.61
CA SER A 385 6.75 -11.27 -4.47
C SER A 385 6.67 -12.39 -5.50
N ILE A 386 6.39 -13.61 -5.05
CA ILE A 386 6.16 -14.76 -5.93
C ILE A 386 4.90 -14.58 -6.79
N ASP A 387 3.94 -13.77 -6.33
CA ASP A 387 2.69 -13.53 -7.08
C ASP A 387 2.94 -12.79 -8.39
N PHE A 388 4.04 -12.06 -8.48
CA PHE A 388 4.43 -11.32 -9.67
C PHE A 388 5.31 -12.10 -10.63
N ASP A 389 5.77 -13.31 -10.28
CA ASP A 389 6.52 -14.20 -11.18
C ASP A 389 5.86 -14.37 -12.58
N PRO A 390 4.56 -14.69 -12.70
CA PRO A 390 3.93 -14.81 -14.02
C PRO A 390 3.88 -13.47 -14.77
N PHE A 391 3.74 -12.35 -14.05
CA PHE A 391 3.71 -11.02 -14.65
C PHE A 391 5.09 -10.63 -15.18
N PHE A 392 6.16 -10.89 -14.43
CA PHE A 392 7.54 -10.68 -14.88
C PHE A 392 7.92 -11.58 -16.05
N ALA A 393 7.44 -12.82 -16.08
CA ALA A 393 7.63 -13.70 -17.23
C ALA A 393 7.02 -13.09 -18.51
N GLY A 394 5.81 -12.52 -18.41
CA GLY A 394 5.18 -11.77 -19.49
C GLY A 394 5.92 -10.48 -19.85
N LEU A 395 6.32 -9.70 -18.84
CA LEU A 395 7.02 -8.43 -19.01
C LEU A 395 8.35 -8.65 -19.73
N LYS A 396 9.09 -9.71 -19.40
CA LYS A 396 10.34 -10.08 -20.06
C LYS A 396 10.17 -10.43 -21.55
N VAL A 397 9.00 -10.94 -21.95
CA VAL A 397 8.71 -11.21 -23.37
C VAL A 397 8.52 -9.89 -24.13
N SER A 398 7.81 -8.93 -23.55
CA SER A 398 7.55 -7.63 -24.18
C SER A 398 8.73 -6.66 -24.08
N TYR A 399 9.46 -6.71 -22.98
CA TYR A 399 10.55 -5.80 -22.61
C TYR A 399 11.74 -6.62 -22.08
N PRO A 400 12.59 -7.17 -22.97
CA PRO A 400 13.64 -8.10 -22.57
C PRO A 400 14.73 -7.53 -21.65
N SER A 401 14.99 -6.22 -21.70
CA SER A 401 15.99 -5.59 -20.84
C SER A 401 15.47 -5.42 -19.42
N THR A 402 16.23 -5.92 -18.46
CA THR A 402 15.96 -5.74 -17.03
C THR A 402 16.05 -4.28 -16.61
N TYR A 403 16.91 -3.50 -17.27
CA TYR A 403 16.96 -2.05 -17.09
C TYR A 403 15.62 -1.38 -17.48
N ASP A 404 15.08 -1.69 -18.66
CA ASP A 404 13.81 -1.12 -19.11
C ASP A 404 12.66 -1.53 -18.17
N GLN A 405 12.63 -2.79 -17.73
CA GLN A 405 11.64 -3.27 -16.76
C GLN A 405 11.70 -2.48 -15.44
N GLY A 406 12.89 -2.31 -14.86
CA GLY A 406 13.07 -1.56 -13.62
C GLY A 406 12.66 -0.09 -13.75
N ILE A 407 13.03 0.57 -14.86
CA ILE A 407 12.61 1.95 -15.14
C ILE A 407 11.10 2.05 -15.33
N PHE A 408 10.48 1.13 -16.09
CA PHE A 408 9.04 1.18 -16.32
C PHE A 408 8.24 0.96 -15.04
N ILE A 409 8.66 0.05 -14.17
CA ILE A 409 8.00 -0.18 -12.87
C ILE A 409 8.04 1.09 -12.00
N LEU A 410 9.16 1.81 -12.00
CA LEU A 410 9.26 3.10 -11.30
C LEU A 410 8.34 4.17 -11.92
N LEU A 411 8.18 4.19 -13.24
CA LEU A 411 7.32 5.16 -13.93
C LEU A 411 5.83 4.88 -13.71
N ILE A 412 5.41 3.61 -13.80
CA ILE A 412 4.00 3.26 -13.59
C ILE A 412 3.58 3.38 -12.12
N GLN A 413 4.51 3.29 -11.16
CA GLN A 413 4.24 3.60 -9.76
C GLN A 413 3.64 5.00 -9.61
N LEU A 414 4.08 5.99 -10.39
CA LEU A 414 3.53 7.35 -10.34
C LEU A 414 2.04 7.42 -10.69
N LEU A 415 1.55 6.45 -11.49
CA LEU A 415 0.12 6.31 -11.79
C LEU A 415 -0.59 5.54 -10.68
N TRP A 416 0.01 4.47 -10.16
CA TRP A 416 -0.53 3.73 -9.01
C TRP A 416 -0.64 4.57 -7.75
N ASP A 417 0.28 5.51 -7.50
CA ASP A 417 0.22 6.37 -6.31
C ASP A 417 -1.13 7.13 -6.20
N ARG A 418 -1.88 7.26 -7.29
CA ARG A 418 -3.22 7.88 -7.29
C ARG A 418 -4.33 6.95 -6.82
N SER A 419 -4.10 5.65 -6.76
CA SER A 419 -5.09 4.61 -6.40
C SER A 419 -4.52 3.41 -5.64
N GLU A 420 -3.32 3.55 -5.06
CA GLU A 420 -2.63 2.56 -4.22
C GLU A 420 -2.17 3.20 -2.91
N GLY A 421 -2.05 2.41 -1.85
CA GLY A 421 -1.78 2.87 -0.48
C GLY A 421 -0.59 3.82 -0.34
N ASN A 422 0.43 3.74 -1.20
CA ASN A 422 1.60 4.62 -1.18
C ASN A 422 1.25 6.11 -1.24
N GLY A 423 0.34 6.53 -2.11
CA GLY A 423 -0.04 7.95 -2.21
C GLY A 423 -1.03 8.43 -1.15
N PHE A 424 -1.45 7.54 -0.24
CA PHE A 424 -2.45 7.82 0.79
C PHE A 424 -1.94 7.57 2.22
N ALA A 425 -0.83 6.85 2.37
CA ALA A 425 -0.32 6.43 3.69
C ALA A 425 0.05 7.61 4.61
N ASN A 426 0.49 8.75 4.06
CA ASN A 426 0.73 9.97 4.82
C ASN A 426 -0.55 10.47 5.55
N HIS A 427 -1.73 10.03 5.11
CA HIS A 427 -3.04 10.46 5.60
C HIS A 427 -3.82 9.39 6.39
N LEU A 428 -3.15 8.30 6.78
CA LEU A 428 -3.72 7.22 7.60
C LEU A 428 -3.49 7.40 9.12
N GLY A 429 -3.26 8.64 9.56
CA GLY A 429 -3.02 9.00 10.95
C GLY A 429 -3.62 10.36 11.32
N ASP A 430 -2.82 11.23 11.92
CA ASP A 430 -3.26 12.53 12.48
C ASP A 430 -3.42 13.65 11.44
N ASP A 431 -3.04 13.43 10.18
CA ASP A 431 -3.21 14.38 9.06
C ASP A 431 -4.19 13.82 8.00
N PRO A 432 -5.50 13.70 8.31
CA PRO A 432 -6.46 13.10 7.40
C PRO A 432 -6.72 13.98 6.17
N LEU A 433 -7.12 13.34 5.07
CA LEU A 433 -7.55 14.03 3.86
C LEU A 433 -8.79 14.89 4.11
N PRO A 434 -9.02 15.96 3.32
CA PRO A 434 -10.21 16.79 3.44
C PRO A 434 -11.50 15.96 3.46
N GLY A 435 -12.36 16.22 4.44
CA GLY A 435 -13.64 15.54 4.62
C GLY A 435 -13.57 14.16 5.28
N ALA A 436 -12.38 13.60 5.52
CA ALA A 436 -12.21 12.36 6.28
C ALA A 436 -11.87 12.65 7.75
N ASN A 437 -12.24 11.72 8.65
CA ASN A 437 -11.79 11.77 10.04
C ASN A 437 -10.38 11.17 10.17
N PRO A 438 -9.66 11.40 11.29
CA PRO A 438 -8.42 10.69 11.61
C PRO A 438 -8.61 9.18 11.56
N LYS A 439 -7.62 8.47 11.01
CA LYS A 439 -7.68 7.01 10.83
C LYS A 439 -6.73 6.32 11.81
N ARG A 440 -7.09 5.10 12.21
CA ARG A 440 -6.21 4.21 12.96
C ARG A 440 -6.13 2.88 12.24
N VAL A 441 -4.90 2.39 12.06
CA VAL A 441 -4.65 1.13 11.37
C VAL A 441 -3.89 0.14 12.23
N LEU A 442 -4.37 -1.11 12.27
CA LEU A 442 -3.62 -2.24 12.78
C LEU A 442 -3.01 -3.00 11.60
N LEU A 443 -1.69 -3.02 11.54
CA LEU A 443 -0.91 -3.72 10.53
C LEU A 443 -0.47 -5.08 11.08
N HIS A 444 -0.77 -6.16 10.38
CA HIS A 444 -0.20 -7.48 10.66
C HIS A 444 0.85 -7.83 9.62
N LEU A 445 2.03 -8.29 10.06
CA LEU A 445 3.12 -8.74 9.19
C LEU A 445 3.40 -10.22 9.47
N ALA A 446 3.57 -11.03 8.43
CA ALA A 446 4.04 -12.41 8.54
C ALA A 446 5.53 -12.48 8.18
N VAL A 447 6.39 -12.93 9.11
CA VAL A 447 7.85 -12.97 8.87
C VAL A 447 8.18 -13.96 7.76
N GLY A 448 8.88 -13.49 6.72
CA GLY A 448 9.30 -14.32 5.60
C GLY A 448 8.22 -14.55 4.54
N ASP A 449 7.13 -13.77 4.56
CA ASP A 449 6.03 -13.81 3.57
C ASP A 449 6.53 -13.80 2.11
N HIS A 450 6.13 -14.81 1.32
CA HIS A 450 6.61 -14.97 -0.06
C HIS A 450 5.89 -14.03 -1.03
N GLN A 451 4.71 -13.53 -0.66
CA GLN A 451 3.82 -12.73 -1.50
C GLN A 451 3.93 -11.24 -1.20
N VAL A 452 4.12 -10.86 0.06
CA VAL A 452 4.21 -9.46 0.49
C VAL A 452 5.52 -9.18 1.23
N ALA A 453 6.36 -8.37 0.61
CA ALA A 453 7.66 -7.98 1.14
C ALA A 453 7.55 -7.29 2.51
N ASN A 454 8.10 -7.92 3.55
CA ASN A 454 8.11 -7.39 4.92
C ASN A 454 8.65 -5.96 5.00
N VAL A 455 9.72 -5.64 4.27
CA VAL A 455 10.28 -4.28 4.23
C VAL A 455 9.25 -3.25 3.75
N ALA A 456 8.38 -3.59 2.80
CA ALA A 456 7.36 -2.68 2.28
C ALA A 456 6.24 -2.45 3.32
N THR A 457 5.87 -3.49 4.09
CA THR A 457 5.00 -3.35 5.26
C THR A 457 5.60 -2.43 6.32
N GLU A 458 6.91 -2.55 6.58
CA GLU A 458 7.58 -1.68 7.55
C GLU A 458 7.71 -0.23 7.06
N VAL A 459 7.90 -0.01 5.75
CA VAL A 459 7.82 1.35 5.17
C VAL A 459 6.44 1.93 5.39
N MET A 460 5.38 1.15 5.22
CA MET A 460 4.02 1.58 5.56
C MET A 460 3.90 1.92 7.04
N ALA A 461 4.36 1.05 7.94
CA ALA A 461 4.31 1.26 9.39
C ALA A 461 5.00 2.57 9.81
N ARG A 462 6.20 2.86 9.27
CA ARG A 462 6.93 4.10 9.55
C ARG A 462 6.22 5.33 8.98
N THR A 463 5.57 5.17 7.83
CA THR A 463 4.86 6.26 7.15
C THR A 463 3.59 6.66 7.91
N VAL A 464 2.80 5.68 8.37
CA VAL A 464 1.56 5.94 9.12
C VAL A 464 1.80 6.27 10.61
N GLY A 465 3.07 6.29 11.05
CA GLY A 465 3.44 6.54 12.45
C GLY A 465 3.03 5.43 13.41
N ALA A 466 3.02 4.17 12.97
CA ALA A 466 2.66 3.05 13.81
C ALA A 466 3.71 2.75 14.88
N ALA A 467 3.28 2.32 16.06
CA ALA A 467 4.15 1.68 17.05
C ALA A 467 4.27 0.17 16.76
N VAL A 468 5.39 -0.47 17.06
CA VAL A 468 5.59 -1.92 16.95
C VAL A 468 5.48 -2.58 18.33
N GLN A 469 4.68 -3.66 18.42
CA GLN A 469 4.63 -4.47 19.63
C GLN A 469 6.00 -5.08 19.92
N TRP A 470 6.48 -4.99 21.17
CA TRP A 470 7.82 -5.40 21.54
C TRP A 470 7.89 -6.46 22.65
N PRO A 471 8.78 -7.47 22.56
CA PRO A 471 9.61 -7.82 21.40
C PRO A 471 8.77 -8.27 20.21
N ALA A 472 9.11 -7.82 19.00
CA ALA A 472 8.35 -8.11 17.79
C ALA A 472 8.58 -9.55 17.29
N VAL A 473 9.83 -10.01 17.37
CA VAL A 473 10.28 -11.37 17.00
C VAL A 473 11.19 -11.94 18.08
N ALA A 474 11.43 -13.25 18.06
CA ALA A 474 12.38 -13.88 18.97
C ALA A 474 13.84 -13.45 18.68
N GLU A 475 14.72 -13.63 19.66
CA GLU A 475 16.16 -13.33 19.48
C GLU A 475 16.73 -14.14 18.29
N GLY A 476 17.44 -13.46 17.39
CA GLY A 476 18.00 -14.05 16.17
C GLY A 476 17.02 -14.26 15.03
N ARG A 477 15.76 -13.79 15.14
CA ARG A 477 14.75 -13.85 14.08
C ARG A 477 14.65 -12.54 13.29
N HIS A 478 15.79 -11.90 13.06
CA HIS A 478 15.93 -10.70 12.25
C HIS A 478 17.38 -10.54 11.79
N ASP A 479 17.60 -10.01 10.58
CA ASP A 479 18.96 -9.73 10.06
C ASP A 479 19.42 -8.28 10.29
N ASP A 480 18.49 -7.35 10.55
CA ASP A 480 18.81 -5.96 10.86
C ASP A 480 19.69 -5.76 12.09
N VAL A 481 20.53 -4.73 11.99
CA VAL A 481 21.30 -4.17 13.11
C VAL A 481 20.38 -3.63 14.21
N ASP A 482 19.28 -2.97 13.81
CA ASP A 482 18.23 -2.48 14.70
C ASP A 482 16.86 -2.93 14.17
N PRO A 483 16.34 -4.09 14.63
CA PRO A 483 15.06 -4.63 14.16
C PRO A 483 13.93 -3.61 14.28
N TYR A 484 13.21 -3.45 13.16
CA TYR A 484 12.11 -2.49 13.02
C TYR A 484 12.53 -1.03 13.28
N TRP A 485 13.75 -0.69 12.84
CA TRP A 485 14.36 0.64 13.00
C TRP A 485 13.34 1.77 12.78
N GLY A 486 13.35 2.78 13.64
CA GLY A 486 12.52 3.99 13.47
C GLY A 486 11.04 3.84 13.83
N LEU A 487 10.57 2.67 14.28
CA LEU A 487 9.25 2.50 14.90
C LEU A 487 9.33 2.67 16.42
N GLU A 488 8.32 3.32 17.01
CA GLU A 488 8.15 3.35 18.46
C GLU A 488 7.90 1.92 18.98
N ARG A 489 8.60 1.51 20.03
CA ARG A 489 8.43 0.19 20.64
C ARG A 489 7.42 0.28 21.78
N TRP A 490 6.36 -0.50 21.71
CA TRP A 490 5.35 -0.56 22.76
C TRP A 490 5.36 -1.92 23.48
N THR A 491 5.28 -1.90 24.81
CA THR A 491 5.38 -3.09 25.68
C THR A 491 4.22 -3.28 26.65
N ASP A 492 3.30 -2.33 26.75
CA ASP A 492 2.19 -2.40 27.69
C ASP A 492 1.12 -3.41 27.20
N ASP A 493 0.06 -3.60 27.99
CA ASP A 493 -1.03 -4.54 27.65
C ASP A 493 -1.96 -3.98 26.55
N GLU A 494 -2.09 -2.65 26.50
CA GLU A 494 -2.88 -1.91 25.49
C GLU A 494 -2.10 -0.77 24.85
N HIS A 495 -2.36 -0.51 23.55
CA HIS A 495 -1.83 0.63 22.78
C HIS A 495 -2.96 1.39 22.09
N GLU A 496 -2.90 2.71 22.18
CA GLU A 496 -3.78 3.61 21.43
C GLU A 496 -3.06 4.14 20.18
N GLY A 497 -3.75 4.08 19.03
CA GLY A 497 -3.22 4.56 17.75
C GLY A 497 -2.91 3.42 16.79
N SER A 498 -2.20 3.75 15.71
CA SER A 498 -1.80 2.76 14.71
C SER A 498 -0.68 1.88 15.25
N ALA A 499 -0.71 0.58 14.91
CA ALA A 499 0.30 -0.37 15.38
C ALA A 499 0.68 -1.41 14.32
N LEU A 500 1.91 -1.91 14.44
CA LEU A 500 2.44 -3.08 13.74
C LEU A 500 2.56 -4.25 14.73
N VAL A 501 1.98 -5.39 14.38
CA VAL A 501 2.16 -6.65 15.09
C VAL A 501 2.72 -7.68 14.13
N VAL A 502 3.86 -8.24 14.52
CA VAL A 502 4.62 -9.20 13.71
C VAL A 502 4.30 -10.62 14.17
N TRP A 503 4.00 -11.49 13.22
CA TRP A 503 3.70 -12.90 13.43
C TRP A 503 4.80 -13.74 12.80
N ASP A 504 5.49 -14.55 13.60
CA ASP A 504 6.55 -15.44 13.13
C ASP A 504 6.11 -16.91 13.22
N SER A 505 6.02 -17.56 12.07
CA SER A 505 5.70 -19.00 11.97
C SER A 505 6.94 -19.88 11.96
N GLY A 506 8.15 -19.32 12.13
CA GLY A 506 9.41 -20.07 12.14
C GLY A 506 9.96 -20.39 10.74
N ILE A 507 9.50 -19.68 9.70
CA ILE A 507 9.97 -19.79 8.31
C ILE A 507 11.31 -19.04 8.15
N PRO A 508 12.16 -19.38 7.15
CA PRO A 508 13.37 -18.59 6.85
C PRO A 508 13.11 -17.08 6.74
N LEU A 509 14.11 -16.27 7.11
CA LEU A 509 14.03 -14.82 6.98
C LEU A 509 13.98 -14.41 5.50
N PRO A 510 13.33 -13.27 5.17
CA PRO A 510 13.28 -12.80 3.80
C PRO A 510 14.69 -12.44 3.29
N PRO A 511 14.98 -12.62 1.98
CA PRO A 511 16.25 -12.20 1.40
C PRO A 511 16.52 -10.70 1.59
N THR A 512 17.79 -10.34 1.77
CA THR A 512 18.22 -8.93 1.86
C THR A 512 18.36 -8.26 0.48
N ALA A 513 18.27 -9.02 -0.60
CA ALA A 513 18.21 -8.51 -1.98
C ALA A 513 16.76 -8.31 -2.44
N ASN A 514 16.54 -7.62 -3.57
CA ASN A 514 15.22 -7.51 -4.21
C ASN A 514 14.80 -8.80 -4.94
N LEU A 515 14.64 -9.87 -4.16
CA LEU A 515 14.17 -11.19 -4.57
C LEU A 515 13.09 -11.67 -3.60
N PRO A 516 12.10 -12.45 -4.06
CA PRO A 516 11.12 -13.03 -3.16
C PRO A 516 11.76 -14.12 -2.27
N PRO A 517 11.28 -14.31 -1.03
CA PRO A 517 11.48 -15.55 -0.31
C PRO A 517 10.94 -16.73 -1.14
N ARG A 518 11.65 -17.86 -1.09
CA ARG A 518 11.24 -19.11 -1.77
C ARG A 518 11.51 -20.36 -0.93
N ASP A 519 12.22 -20.21 0.18
CA ASP A 519 12.58 -21.31 1.07
C ASP A 519 11.56 -21.44 2.19
N GLY A 520 11.16 -22.68 2.50
CA GLY A 520 10.10 -22.96 3.48
C GLY A 520 8.70 -22.83 2.91
N ASP A 521 7.70 -23.08 3.76
CA ASP A 521 6.29 -22.85 3.44
C ASP A 521 5.98 -21.35 3.52
N ASP A 522 5.04 -20.86 2.70
CA ASP A 522 4.69 -19.43 2.65
C ASP A 522 3.79 -19.04 3.85
N PRO A 523 4.26 -18.17 4.76
CA PRO A 523 3.52 -17.82 5.98
C PRO A 523 2.41 -16.78 5.74
N HIS A 524 2.21 -16.32 4.51
CA HIS A 524 1.25 -15.27 4.14
C HIS A 524 -0.13 -15.44 4.80
N ASP A 525 -0.61 -16.67 4.86
CA ASP A 525 -1.94 -17.02 5.35
C ASP A 525 -2.02 -17.39 6.84
N ASP A 526 -0.89 -17.46 7.54
CA ASP A 526 -0.82 -17.98 8.91
C ASP A 526 -1.54 -17.05 9.91
N PRO A 527 -1.31 -15.71 9.92
CA PRO A 527 -1.92 -14.83 10.93
C PRO A 527 -3.44 -14.74 10.82
N ARG A 528 -4.03 -15.00 9.64
CA ARG A 528 -5.44 -14.68 9.36
C ARG A 528 -6.43 -15.55 10.16
N THR A 529 -5.99 -16.64 10.78
CA THR A 529 -6.82 -17.49 11.64
C THR A 529 -6.16 -17.89 12.95
N GLU A 530 -4.92 -17.47 13.20
CA GLU A 530 -4.28 -17.66 14.50
C GLU A 530 -5.19 -17.06 15.60
N PRO A 531 -5.68 -17.84 16.59
CA PRO A 531 -6.66 -17.37 17.55
C PRO A 531 -6.27 -16.07 18.27
N ALA A 532 -5.02 -15.93 18.67
CA ALA A 532 -4.52 -14.69 19.27
C ALA A 532 -4.63 -13.50 18.29
N SER A 533 -4.35 -13.73 17.01
CA SER A 533 -4.46 -12.73 15.96
C SER A 533 -5.91 -12.34 15.67
N VAL A 534 -6.82 -13.33 15.60
CA VAL A 534 -8.27 -13.07 15.46
C VAL A 534 -8.78 -12.24 16.62
N PHE A 535 -8.38 -12.59 17.85
CA PHE A 535 -8.79 -11.86 19.06
C PHE A 535 -8.33 -10.40 19.04
N GLN A 536 -7.07 -10.16 18.66
CA GLN A 536 -6.50 -8.82 18.55
C GLN A 536 -7.23 -7.98 17.51
N ARG A 537 -7.47 -8.52 16.30
CA ARG A 537 -8.18 -7.81 15.22
C ARG A 537 -9.57 -7.41 15.65
N GLY A 538 -10.33 -8.35 16.22
CA GLY A 538 -11.70 -8.08 16.65
C GLY A 538 -11.77 -7.01 17.73
N THR A 539 -10.90 -7.09 18.75
CA THR A 539 -10.81 -6.08 19.80
C THR A 539 -10.48 -4.70 19.22
N PHE A 540 -9.52 -4.62 18.30
CA PHE A 540 -9.17 -3.37 17.63
C PHE A 540 -10.33 -2.81 16.82
N LEU A 541 -11.03 -3.65 16.04
CA LEU A 541 -12.19 -3.21 15.25
C LEU A 541 -13.34 -2.69 16.12
N ASP A 542 -13.50 -3.21 17.34
CA ASP A 542 -14.56 -2.81 18.28
C ASP A 542 -14.21 -1.57 19.10
N THR A 543 -12.93 -1.37 19.41
CA THR A 543 -12.50 -0.38 20.42
C THR A 543 -11.53 0.67 19.92
N GLY A 544 -10.85 0.42 18.80
CA GLY A 544 -9.73 1.23 18.31
C GLY A 544 -8.46 1.13 19.16
N VAL A 545 -8.39 0.15 20.08
CA VAL A 545 -7.25 -0.15 20.96
C VAL A 545 -6.61 -1.47 20.52
N VAL A 546 -5.29 -1.47 20.40
CA VAL A 546 -4.53 -2.69 20.09
C VAL A 546 -4.16 -3.36 21.40
N VAL A 547 -4.59 -4.61 21.57
CA VAL A 547 -4.30 -5.40 22.78
C VAL A 547 -3.16 -6.36 22.53
N ARG A 548 -2.31 -6.56 23.53
CA ARG A 548 -1.25 -7.55 23.47
C ARG A 548 -1.85 -8.94 23.73
N THR A 549 -1.71 -9.85 22.77
CA THR A 549 -2.27 -11.21 22.85
C THR A 549 -1.24 -12.31 23.05
N CYS A 550 0.04 -11.95 23.07
CA CYS A 550 1.17 -12.88 23.10
C CYS A 550 2.08 -12.61 24.31
N ASP A 551 2.48 -13.68 25.00
CA ASP A 551 3.47 -13.63 26.08
C ASP A 551 4.89 -13.58 25.51
N GLY A 552 5.22 -12.47 24.85
CA GLY A 552 6.49 -12.25 24.15
C GLY A 552 6.27 -11.87 22.69
N PRO A 553 7.15 -12.30 21.77
CA PRO A 553 6.89 -12.22 20.33
C PRO A 553 5.64 -13.02 19.96
N CYS A 554 4.89 -12.55 18.96
CA CYS A 554 3.75 -13.30 18.46
C CYS A 554 4.19 -14.37 17.46
N THR A 555 3.59 -15.54 17.58
CA THR A 555 3.80 -16.69 16.70
C THR A 555 2.49 -17.14 16.09
N ALA A 556 2.54 -17.73 14.90
CA ALA A 556 1.39 -18.38 14.27
C ALA A 556 1.73 -19.83 13.90
N GLU A 557 0.73 -20.70 13.88
CA GLU A 557 0.90 -22.05 13.34
C GLU A 557 0.98 -22.02 11.80
N GLN A 558 1.99 -22.69 11.24
CA GLN A 558 2.12 -22.91 9.80
C GLN A 558 0.95 -23.71 9.23
N ARG A 559 0.51 -23.38 8.01
CA ARG A 559 -0.68 -23.98 7.40
C ARG A 559 -0.43 -24.79 6.14
#